data_AF-A0A517P6F1-F1
#
_entry.id   AF-A0A517P6F1-F1
#
_cell.length_a   1.000
_cell.length_b   1.000
_cell.length_c   1.000
_cell.angle_alpha   90.00
_cell.angle_beta   90.00
_cell.angle_gamma   90.00
#
_symmetry.space_group_name_H-M   'P 1'
#
loop_
_entity.id
_entity.type
_entity.pdbx_description
1 polymer ?
#
loop_
_entity_poly.entity_id
_entity_poly.type
_entity_poly.pdbx_seq_one_letter_code
_entity_poly.pdbx_strand_id
1 'polypeptide(L)'
;MSVPSDNRPPTNRLGFPGGDGRSGDEPGGDGLPPLAAAARKPVRLGPLVVSGEIDNTRPYAVCGWLKLRGQEHPITLNLTGDAGEGLRGKRVRFESAPGGVQIFTPPDLSEALAWQQVGPTGPMTLDRPGPHNPGGSLRSGDHGPAAGLTPPASGPTPSRPASDPARPGRDVLRLEWDSQNGRVRLHLAGAVITELPSHDEEDELDDPDIVAGSAPDDHLTDLSDEDTQFGEEEDDDDRFADGDRLFDDEDDDPFGLFDPDLQDSLDDDADALDRDAMPDLFGSGFAGFGEDGYSDGSYGDGSFGDGDGPGGQFGEDLRRLEALIEGGAGVPIGQVFDPPLRLRRPEQLDDAKVEAALKLLLSRLAEHGIALDVCEHFTPRESYAYLLEEICPTELTHPELDPVRWVQHFSTSDACPACEAEFEREFEEYERDRRRRGDDDEE
;
A
#
# COMPACT_ATOMS: atom_id res chain seq x y z
N MET A 1 46.70 -23.81 20.70
CA MET A 1 46.12 -23.13 21.88
C MET A 1 44.83 -22.50 21.39
N SER A 2 43.71 -23.17 21.66
CA SER A 2 42.40 -22.79 21.12
C SER A 2 41.79 -21.69 21.97
N VAL A 3 41.42 -20.58 21.33
CA VAL A 3 40.61 -19.52 21.93
C VAL A 3 39.25 -19.60 21.24
N PRO A 4 38.13 -19.84 21.96
CA PRO A 4 36.82 -19.78 21.34
C PRO A 4 36.34 -18.32 21.32
N SER A 5 36.01 -17.84 20.12
CA SER A 5 35.29 -16.58 19.90
C SER A 5 33.80 -16.82 20.17
N ASP A 6 33.31 -16.30 21.29
CA ASP A 6 31.88 -16.23 21.59
C ASP A 6 31.43 -14.79 21.31
N ASN A 7 30.98 -14.54 20.08
CA ASN A 7 30.43 -13.25 19.66
C ASN A 7 28.91 -13.35 19.76
N ARG A 8 28.36 -13.03 20.94
CA ARG A 8 26.91 -12.79 21.12
C ARG A 8 26.69 -11.31 21.44
N PRO A 9 25.76 -10.62 20.75
CA PRO A 9 25.41 -9.26 21.10
C PRO A 9 24.75 -9.20 22.49
N PRO A 10 24.92 -8.11 23.23
CA PRO A 10 24.41 -7.98 24.59
C PRO A 10 22.88 -7.91 24.59
N THR A 11 22.22 -8.97 25.06
CA THR A 11 20.80 -8.91 25.39
C THR A 11 20.60 -7.91 26.53
N ASN A 12 19.96 -6.79 26.25
CA ASN A 12 19.52 -5.80 27.25
C ASN A 12 18.40 -6.40 28.11
N ARG A 13 18.77 -7.20 29.11
CA ARG A 13 17.86 -7.67 30.15
C ARG A 13 17.56 -6.51 31.11
N LEU A 14 16.54 -5.73 30.79
CA LEU A 14 15.92 -4.81 31.74
C LEU A 14 15.32 -5.63 32.89
N GLY A 15 15.98 -5.59 34.05
CA GLY A 15 15.51 -6.21 35.28
C GLY A 15 14.29 -5.49 35.82
N PHE A 16 13.12 -6.11 35.73
CA PHE A 16 11.93 -5.66 36.44
C PHE A 16 12.09 -5.95 37.95
N PRO A 17 11.92 -4.95 38.84
CA PRO A 17 11.94 -5.20 40.27
C PRO A 17 10.72 -6.03 40.69
N GLY A 18 10.98 -7.16 41.34
CA GLY A 18 9.97 -8.03 41.94
C GLY A 18 9.18 -7.28 43.02
N GLY A 19 7.88 -7.11 42.78
CA GLY A 19 6.92 -6.62 43.75
C GLY A 19 6.21 -7.79 44.43
N ASP A 20 6.38 -7.88 45.74
CA ASP A 20 5.76 -8.89 46.60
C ASP A 20 4.23 -8.86 46.57
N GLY A 21 3.66 -10.05 46.65
CA GLY A 21 2.25 -10.33 46.45
C GLY A 21 1.31 -9.70 47.48
N ARG A 22 0.23 -9.14 46.97
CA ARG A 22 -1.04 -8.97 47.68
C ARG A 22 -2.16 -9.52 46.83
N SER A 23 -2.62 -10.71 47.19
CA SER A 23 -3.87 -11.31 46.76
C SER A 23 -5.03 -10.47 47.29
N GLY A 24 -5.61 -9.64 46.44
CA GLY A 24 -6.88 -8.97 46.67
C GLY A 24 -7.88 -9.43 45.63
N ASP A 25 -9.03 -9.91 46.09
CA ASP A 25 -10.19 -10.27 45.28
C ASP A 25 -10.50 -9.18 44.22
N GLU A 26 -10.31 -9.51 42.94
CA GLU A 26 -10.68 -8.65 41.81
C GLU A 26 -12.18 -8.80 41.52
N PRO A 27 -12.97 -7.71 41.58
CA PRO A 27 -14.38 -7.74 41.20
C PRO A 27 -14.50 -7.92 39.68
N GLY A 28 -15.03 -9.08 39.29
CA GLY A 28 -15.29 -9.44 37.90
C GLY A 28 -16.10 -8.37 37.15
N GLY A 29 -15.49 -7.85 36.09
CA GLY A 29 -16.06 -6.84 35.22
C GLY A 29 -15.06 -6.35 34.17
N ASP A 30 -14.40 -7.27 33.47
CA ASP A 30 -13.41 -7.01 32.39
C ASP A 30 -14.03 -6.43 31.10
N GLY A 31 -14.91 -5.43 31.24
CA GLY A 31 -15.22 -4.55 30.13
C GLY A 31 -14.03 -3.59 29.98
N LEU A 32 -13.22 -3.77 28.92
CA LEU A 32 -12.26 -2.75 28.50
C LEU A 32 -12.98 -1.39 28.52
N PRO A 33 -12.52 -0.41 29.33
CA PRO A 33 -13.19 0.87 29.42
C PRO A 33 -13.22 1.50 28.03
N PRO A 34 -14.36 2.06 27.58
CA PRO A 34 -14.40 2.76 26.30
C PRO A 34 -13.46 3.96 26.38
N LEU A 35 -12.33 3.86 25.67
CA LEU A 35 -11.38 4.96 25.49
C LEU A 35 -12.11 6.11 24.79
N ALA A 36 -12.50 7.12 25.56
CA ALA A 36 -13.11 8.34 25.06
C ALA A 36 -12.03 9.28 24.49
N ALA A 37 -11.33 8.83 23.44
CA ALA A 37 -10.67 9.77 22.54
C ALA A 37 -11.76 10.69 21.96
N ALA A 38 -11.47 11.98 21.79
CA ALA A 38 -12.40 12.93 21.19
C ALA A 38 -12.79 12.42 19.79
N ALA A 39 -13.95 11.77 19.69
CA ALA A 39 -14.32 11.01 18.51
C ALA A 39 -14.41 11.97 17.31
N ARG A 40 -13.41 11.92 16.42
CA ARG A 40 -13.45 12.64 15.16
C ARG A 40 -14.70 12.19 14.41
N LYS A 41 -15.42 13.16 13.84
CA LYS A 41 -16.63 12.87 13.07
C LYS A 41 -16.23 12.00 11.87
N PRO A 42 -16.92 10.87 11.61
CA PRO A 42 -16.53 9.99 10.53
C PRO A 42 -16.62 10.70 9.18
N VAL A 43 -15.57 10.55 8.37
CA VAL A 43 -15.47 11.10 7.02
C VAL A 43 -16.37 10.27 6.09
N ARG A 44 -17.19 10.93 5.27
CA ARG A 44 -18.14 10.27 4.37
C ARG A 44 -17.80 10.59 2.92
N LEU A 45 -17.27 9.61 2.20
CA LEU A 45 -16.77 9.80 0.82
C LEU A 45 -17.81 9.51 -0.26
N GLY A 46 -18.91 8.81 0.06
CA GLY A 46 -19.89 8.33 -0.94
C GLY A 46 -20.29 9.35 -2.02
N PRO A 47 -20.68 10.60 -1.69
CA PRO A 47 -21.06 11.60 -2.70
C PRO A 47 -19.90 12.12 -3.58
N LEU A 48 -18.66 11.94 -3.13
CA LEU A 48 -17.45 12.51 -3.72
C LEU A 48 -16.75 11.52 -4.66
N VAL A 49 -16.96 10.22 -4.46
CA VAL A 49 -16.28 9.17 -5.25
C VAL A 49 -16.83 9.13 -6.66
N VAL A 50 -15.92 9.16 -7.64
CA VAL A 50 -16.20 9.02 -9.07
C VAL A 50 -16.07 7.56 -9.48
N SER A 51 -14.92 6.97 -9.17
CA SER A 51 -14.57 5.58 -9.44
C SER A 51 -13.51 5.11 -8.46
N GLY A 52 -13.21 3.82 -8.47
CA GLY A 52 -12.12 3.23 -7.71
C GLY A 52 -11.91 1.76 -8.02
N GLU A 53 -10.90 1.20 -7.37
CA GLU A 53 -10.55 -0.21 -7.43
C GLU A 53 -10.26 -0.69 -6.01
N ILE A 54 -10.72 -1.89 -5.67
CA ILE A 54 -10.42 -2.59 -4.43
C ILE A 54 -9.90 -3.97 -4.78
N ASP A 55 -8.75 -4.32 -4.22
CA ASP A 55 -8.15 -5.62 -4.30
C ASP A 55 -8.09 -6.24 -2.89
N ASN A 56 -8.80 -7.35 -2.70
CA ASN A 56 -8.69 -8.21 -1.53
C ASN A 56 -8.47 -9.67 -1.95
N THR A 57 -7.66 -9.88 -2.99
CA THR A 57 -7.19 -11.21 -3.42
C THR A 57 -6.27 -11.83 -2.37
N ARG A 58 -5.43 -11.02 -1.73
CA ARG A 58 -4.51 -11.44 -0.66
C ARG A 58 -5.19 -11.44 0.73
N PRO A 59 -4.97 -12.47 1.56
CA PRO A 59 -5.43 -12.48 2.94
C PRO A 59 -4.86 -11.32 3.74
N TYR A 60 -5.65 -10.76 4.65
CA TYR A 60 -5.25 -9.70 5.58
C TYR A 60 -4.75 -8.40 4.94
N ALA A 61 -4.93 -8.22 3.63
CA ALA A 61 -4.56 -7.02 2.90
C ALA A 61 -5.71 -6.57 1.98
N VAL A 62 -6.08 -5.29 2.09
CA VAL A 62 -6.96 -4.62 1.14
C VAL A 62 -6.20 -3.45 0.53
N CYS A 63 -5.87 -3.58 -0.75
CA CYS A 63 -5.20 -2.53 -1.53
C CYS A 63 -6.17 -1.90 -2.53
N GLY A 64 -5.83 -0.73 -3.07
CA GLY A 64 -6.59 -0.16 -4.17
C GLY A 64 -6.47 1.36 -4.28
N TRP A 65 -7.39 1.97 -5.02
CA TRP A 65 -7.42 3.41 -5.20
C TRP A 65 -8.84 3.97 -5.35
N LEU A 66 -9.01 5.25 -5.00
CA LEU A 66 -10.28 5.98 -5.13
C LEU A 66 -10.05 7.29 -5.88
N LYS A 67 -10.76 7.49 -7.00
CA LYS A 67 -10.82 8.80 -7.67
C LYS A 67 -11.95 9.61 -7.07
N LEU A 68 -11.62 10.74 -6.44
CA LEU A 68 -12.60 11.68 -5.91
C LEU A 68 -12.85 12.86 -6.86
N ARG A 69 -14.07 13.40 -6.83
CA ARG A 69 -14.46 14.56 -7.61
C ARG A 69 -13.72 15.81 -7.12
N GLY A 70 -13.09 16.52 -8.06
CA GLY A 70 -12.34 17.74 -7.76
C GLY A 70 -10.96 17.50 -7.15
N GLN A 71 -10.51 16.24 -7.08
CA GLN A 71 -9.15 15.90 -6.69
C GLN A 71 -8.38 15.45 -7.92
N GLU A 72 -7.19 16.02 -8.11
CA GLU A 72 -6.30 15.68 -9.23
C GLU A 72 -5.73 14.28 -9.06
N HIS A 73 -5.22 13.97 -7.88
CA HIS A 73 -4.61 12.69 -7.58
C HIS A 73 -5.64 11.70 -6.99
N PRO A 74 -5.63 10.43 -7.41
CA PRO A 74 -6.39 9.39 -6.73
C PRO A 74 -5.84 9.16 -5.32
N ILE A 75 -6.69 8.66 -4.45
CA ILE A 75 -6.31 8.24 -3.10
C ILE A 75 -5.93 6.77 -3.15
N THR A 76 -4.75 6.43 -2.66
CA THR A 76 -4.30 5.04 -2.55
C THR A 76 -4.76 4.45 -1.22
N LEU A 77 -5.15 3.18 -1.21
CA LEU A 77 -5.57 2.43 -0.02
C LEU A 77 -4.57 1.30 0.21
N ASN A 78 -3.94 1.25 1.38
CA ASN A 78 -3.12 0.13 1.88
C ASN A 78 -3.63 -0.24 3.28
N LEU A 79 -4.63 -1.11 3.33
CA LEU A 79 -5.39 -1.38 4.55
C LEU A 79 -5.13 -2.80 5.06
N THR A 80 -5.02 -2.96 6.38
CA THR A 80 -4.76 -4.25 7.03
C THR A 80 -6.08 -4.91 7.44
N GLY A 81 -6.32 -6.12 6.95
CA GLY A 81 -7.48 -6.96 7.26
C GLY A 81 -8.19 -7.49 6.02
N ASP A 82 -9.29 -8.21 6.24
CA ASP A 82 -10.05 -8.83 5.16
C ASP A 82 -11.30 -8.02 4.82
N ALA A 83 -11.66 -8.02 3.53
CA ALA A 83 -13.00 -7.64 3.13
C ALA A 83 -14.03 -8.73 3.54
N GLY A 84 -15.28 -8.30 3.63
CA GLY A 84 -16.42 -9.14 3.94
C GLY A 84 -17.06 -9.77 2.69
N GLU A 85 -18.32 -10.17 2.86
CA GLU A 85 -19.10 -10.86 1.82
C GLU A 85 -19.15 -10.04 0.51
N GLY A 86 -18.94 -10.75 -0.60
CA GLY A 86 -18.99 -10.19 -1.95
C GLY A 86 -17.68 -9.57 -2.44
N LEU A 87 -16.73 -9.26 -1.55
CA LEU A 87 -15.43 -8.65 -1.89
C LEU A 87 -14.23 -9.55 -1.54
N ARG A 88 -14.36 -10.43 -0.55
CA ARG A 88 -13.29 -11.33 -0.13
C ARG A 88 -12.76 -12.19 -1.29
N GLY A 89 -11.44 -12.21 -1.47
CA GLY A 89 -10.77 -12.98 -2.51
C GLY A 89 -11.00 -12.44 -3.92
N LYS A 90 -11.30 -11.15 -4.06
CA LYS A 90 -11.65 -10.54 -5.35
C LYS A 90 -10.96 -9.20 -5.55
N ARG A 91 -10.70 -8.90 -6.81
CA ARG A 91 -10.35 -7.58 -7.32
C ARG A 91 -11.56 -7.00 -8.04
N VAL A 92 -12.02 -5.83 -7.63
CA VAL A 92 -13.19 -5.17 -8.21
C VAL A 92 -12.89 -3.72 -8.57
N ARG A 93 -13.24 -3.34 -9.80
CA ARG A 93 -13.31 -1.95 -10.23
C ARG A 93 -14.75 -1.48 -10.13
N PHE A 94 -14.95 -0.24 -9.71
CA PHE A 94 -16.28 0.32 -9.56
C PHE A 94 -16.37 1.78 -10.01
N GLU A 95 -17.54 2.14 -10.52
CA GLU A 95 -17.87 3.50 -10.94
C GLU A 95 -19.19 3.96 -10.32
N SER A 96 -19.23 5.22 -9.89
CA SER A 96 -20.45 5.84 -9.38
C SER A 96 -21.48 6.04 -10.50
N ALA A 97 -22.76 5.80 -10.21
CA ALA A 97 -23.81 5.95 -11.22
C ALA A 97 -23.88 7.39 -11.78
N PRO A 98 -23.95 7.59 -13.11
CA PRO A 98 -23.89 8.91 -13.76
C PRO A 98 -25.07 9.87 -13.45
N GLY A 99 -26.05 9.46 -12.64
CA GLY A 99 -27.23 10.28 -12.28
C GLY A 99 -27.21 10.86 -10.87
N GLY A 100 -26.15 10.63 -10.09
CA GLY A 100 -26.06 11.07 -8.70
C GLY A 100 -25.44 12.46 -8.50
N VAL A 101 -25.16 13.19 -9.58
CA VAL A 101 -24.46 14.49 -9.55
C VAL A 101 -25.36 15.54 -8.89
N GLN A 102 -25.38 15.55 -7.57
CA GLN A 102 -25.69 16.76 -6.83
C GLN A 102 -24.57 17.75 -7.17
N ILE A 103 -24.94 18.97 -7.58
CA ILE A 103 -24.02 20.09 -7.74
C ILE A 103 -23.47 20.37 -6.33
N PHE A 104 -22.40 19.69 -6.00
CA PHE A 104 -21.71 19.79 -4.73
C PHE A 104 -20.36 20.39 -5.06
N THR A 105 -20.13 21.64 -4.63
CA THR A 105 -18.77 22.18 -4.59
C THR A 105 -18.00 21.30 -3.62
N PRO A 106 -17.05 20.46 -4.09
CA PRO A 106 -16.31 19.57 -3.21
C PRO A 106 -15.68 20.44 -2.11
N PRO A 107 -15.72 20.00 -0.84
CA PRO A 107 -14.96 20.72 0.17
C PRO A 107 -13.49 20.61 -0.25
N ASP A 108 -12.65 21.54 0.19
CA ASP A 108 -11.24 21.25 0.09
C ASP A 108 -10.93 20.06 1.02
N LEU A 109 -10.70 18.89 0.41
CA LEU A 109 -10.41 17.65 1.12
C LEU A 109 -8.91 17.44 1.29
N SER A 110 -8.08 18.27 0.66
CA SER A 110 -6.62 18.16 0.77
C SER A 110 -6.20 18.26 2.25
N GLU A 111 -6.80 19.17 3.00
CA GLU A 111 -6.59 19.29 4.44
C GLU A 111 -7.30 18.22 5.28
N ALA A 112 -8.29 17.49 4.74
CA ALA A 112 -9.10 16.55 5.50
C ALA A 112 -8.71 15.09 5.32
N LEU A 113 -8.06 14.74 4.21
CA LEU A 113 -7.84 13.35 3.80
C LEU A 113 -6.44 13.15 3.21
N ALA A 114 -5.67 12.24 3.80
CA ALA A 114 -4.35 11.88 3.27
C ALA A 114 -4.49 11.22 1.89
N TRP A 115 -3.57 11.52 0.97
CA TRP A 115 -3.56 10.92 -0.37
C TRP A 115 -3.30 9.41 -0.31
N GLN A 116 -2.54 8.95 0.69
CA GLN A 116 -2.38 7.54 1.02
C GLN A 116 -3.16 7.24 2.31
N GLN A 117 -4.05 6.25 2.27
CA GLN A 117 -4.84 5.81 3.42
C GLN A 117 -4.31 4.48 3.93
N VAL A 118 -3.95 4.46 5.22
CA VAL A 118 -3.51 3.25 5.92
C VAL A 118 -4.32 3.01 7.17
N GLY A 119 -4.38 1.76 7.62
CA GLY A 119 -5.04 1.37 8.86
C GLY A 119 -5.93 0.14 8.70
N PRO A 120 -6.63 -0.28 9.76
CA PRO A 120 -7.37 -1.52 9.74
C PRO A 120 -8.68 -1.40 8.96
N THR A 121 -9.03 -2.46 8.24
CA THR A 121 -10.32 -2.58 7.57
C THR A 121 -11.46 -2.65 8.60
N GLY A 122 -12.53 -1.90 8.35
CA GLY A 122 -13.83 -2.09 8.97
C GLY A 122 -14.73 -2.99 8.11
N PRO A 123 -16.07 -2.91 8.27
CA PRO A 123 -16.99 -3.64 7.41
C PRO A 123 -16.87 -3.20 5.94
N MET A 124 -16.44 -4.12 5.08
CA MET A 124 -16.39 -3.96 3.63
C MET A 124 -17.26 -5.02 2.97
N THR A 125 -18.27 -4.62 2.21
CA THR A 125 -19.24 -5.56 1.62
C THR A 125 -19.70 -5.08 0.26
N LEU A 126 -19.97 -6.04 -0.62
CA LEU A 126 -20.64 -5.82 -1.90
C LEU A 126 -21.94 -6.61 -1.93
N ASP A 127 -23.06 -5.90 -1.79
CA ASP A 127 -24.39 -6.48 -1.91
C ASP A 127 -24.83 -6.41 -3.37
N ARG A 128 -24.82 -7.55 -4.05
CA ARG A 128 -25.45 -7.73 -5.35
C ARG A 128 -26.87 -8.20 -5.10
N PRO A 129 -27.90 -7.38 -5.37
CA PRO A 129 -29.27 -7.85 -5.32
C PRO A 129 -29.37 -9.01 -6.31
N GLY A 130 -29.45 -10.22 -5.76
CA GLY A 130 -29.45 -11.45 -6.56
C GLY A 130 -30.48 -11.33 -7.67
N PRO A 131 -30.25 -11.99 -8.83
CA PRO A 131 -31.18 -11.93 -9.95
C PRO A 131 -32.55 -12.24 -9.37
N HIS A 132 -33.41 -11.21 -9.32
CA HIS A 132 -34.75 -11.35 -8.79
C HIS A 132 -35.29 -12.55 -9.54
N ASN A 133 -35.54 -13.65 -8.84
CA ASN A 133 -36.09 -14.83 -9.46
C ASN A 133 -37.61 -14.63 -9.33
N PRO A 134 -38.30 -14.01 -10.32
CA PRO A 134 -39.72 -13.68 -10.19
C PRO A 134 -40.62 -14.93 -10.04
N GLY A 135 -40.07 -16.15 -10.09
CA GLY A 135 -40.79 -17.41 -9.95
C GLY A 135 -40.54 -18.22 -8.68
N GLY A 136 -39.72 -17.75 -7.73
CA GLY A 136 -39.23 -18.55 -6.60
C GLY A 136 -40.16 -18.69 -5.40
N SER A 137 -41.13 -19.60 -5.48
CA SER A 137 -41.69 -20.39 -4.35
C SER A 137 -42.67 -19.73 -3.36
N LEU A 138 -43.88 -19.47 -3.85
CA LEU A 138 -45.12 -19.68 -3.09
C LEU A 138 -45.40 -21.20 -2.97
N ARG A 139 -44.53 -21.98 -2.31
CA ARG A 139 -44.83 -23.37 -1.93
C ARG A 139 -44.17 -23.78 -0.61
N SER A 140 -44.52 -23.10 0.48
CA SER A 140 -44.63 -23.79 1.77
C SER A 140 -46.10 -24.16 1.96
N GLY A 141 -46.49 -25.26 1.30
CA GLY A 141 -47.70 -25.99 1.64
C GLY A 141 -47.47 -26.69 2.97
N ASP A 142 -47.56 -25.95 4.06
CA ASP A 142 -47.60 -26.49 5.40
C ASP A 142 -49.07 -26.77 5.76
N HIS A 143 -49.56 -27.93 5.35
CA HIS A 143 -50.82 -28.48 5.80
C HIS A 143 -50.65 -29.07 7.21
N GLY A 144 -50.63 -28.20 8.23
CA GLY A 144 -50.86 -28.57 9.63
C GLY A 144 -52.36 -28.41 9.97
N PRO A 145 -53.01 -29.40 10.63
CA PRO A 145 -54.44 -29.34 10.90
C PRO A 145 -54.79 -28.42 12.07
N ALA A 146 -55.98 -27.82 11.90
CA ALA A 146 -56.73 -26.94 12.78
C ALA A 146 -56.70 -27.25 14.30
N ALA A 147 -56.42 -26.20 15.08
CA ALA A 147 -57.11 -25.82 16.30
C ALA A 147 -56.73 -24.34 16.56
N GLY A 148 -57.54 -23.36 16.15
CA GLY A 148 -58.71 -22.95 16.90
C GLY A 148 -58.28 -21.97 18.00
N LEU A 149 -58.38 -20.66 17.71
CA LEU A 149 -58.68 -19.56 18.63
C LEU A 149 -58.55 -18.21 17.89
N THR A 150 -59.67 -17.50 17.77
CA THR A 150 -59.83 -16.13 17.28
C THR A 150 -59.18 -15.09 18.20
N PRO A 151 -58.65 -13.98 17.64
CA PRO A 151 -58.80 -12.68 18.26
C PRO A 151 -59.45 -11.63 17.34
N PRO A 152 -59.99 -10.54 17.93
CA PRO A 152 -60.91 -9.64 17.25
C PRO A 152 -60.23 -8.45 16.56
N ALA A 153 -61.00 -7.91 15.62
CA ALA A 153 -60.95 -6.60 14.96
C ALA A 153 -60.06 -5.51 15.60
N SER A 154 -59.27 -4.82 14.77
CA SER A 154 -59.40 -3.37 14.47
C SER A 154 -58.18 -2.79 13.75
N GLY A 155 -58.43 -1.94 12.75
CA GLY A 155 -57.48 -0.93 12.26
C GLY A 155 -57.30 -0.89 10.74
N PRO A 156 -57.71 0.19 10.03
CA PRO A 156 -57.34 0.39 8.63
C PRO A 156 -55.83 0.68 8.55
N THR A 157 -55.08 -0.28 8.02
CA THR A 157 -53.65 -0.15 7.73
C THR A 157 -53.46 0.99 6.72
N PRO A 158 -52.60 1.99 6.97
CA PRO A 158 -52.28 3.01 5.97
C PRO A 158 -51.70 2.30 4.74
N SER A 159 -52.37 2.48 3.61
CA SER A 159 -51.96 2.03 2.29
C SER A 159 -50.55 2.56 2.01
N ARG A 160 -49.56 1.68 2.19
CA ARG A 160 -48.16 1.86 1.77
C ARG A 160 -48.18 2.35 0.31
N PRO A 161 -47.60 3.53 0.00
CA PRO A 161 -47.61 4.05 -1.35
C PRO A 161 -47.02 3.01 -2.29
N ALA A 162 -47.69 2.79 -3.42
CA ALA A 162 -47.31 1.83 -4.44
C ALA A 162 -45.82 1.97 -4.72
N SER A 163 -45.06 0.92 -4.41
CA SER A 163 -43.65 0.81 -4.76
C SER A 163 -43.50 1.00 -6.25
N ASP A 164 -42.77 2.04 -6.63
CA ASP A 164 -42.33 2.36 -7.99
C ASP A 164 -41.87 1.06 -8.68
N PRO A 165 -42.33 0.74 -9.90
CA PRO A 165 -42.08 -0.55 -10.54
C PRO A 165 -40.58 -0.80 -10.66
N ALA A 166 -40.12 -1.81 -9.92
CA ALA A 166 -38.88 -2.57 -10.04
C ALA A 166 -37.80 -1.92 -10.92
N ARG A 167 -37.12 -0.90 -10.37
CA ARG A 167 -35.77 -0.61 -10.86
C ARG A 167 -34.94 -1.87 -10.64
N PRO A 168 -34.19 -2.35 -11.65
CA PRO A 168 -33.28 -3.48 -11.45
C PRO A 168 -32.44 -3.20 -10.20
N GLY A 169 -32.37 -4.21 -9.33
CA GLY A 169 -31.59 -4.13 -8.10
C GLY A 169 -30.22 -3.58 -8.45
N ARG A 170 -29.84 -2.51 -7.77
CA ARG A 170 -28.60 -1.79 -7.99
C ARG A 170 -27.58 -2.27 -6.96
N ASP A 171 -26.39 -2.65 -7.39
CA ASP A 171 -25.30 -3.07 -6.51
C ASP A 171 -25.03 -2.02 -5.43
N VAL A 172 -24.82 -2.45 -4.19
CA VAL A 172 -24.50 -1.57 -3.07
C VAL A 172 -23.12 -1.92 -2.54
N LEU A 173 -22.17 -1.01 -2.77
CA LEU A 173 -20.82 -1.11 -2.24
C LEU A 173 -20.72 -0.32 -0.92
N ARG A 174 -20.28 -0.99 0.13
CA ARG A 174 -20.05 -0.39 1.46
C ARG A 174 -18.61 -0.66 1.85
N LEU A 175 -17.83 0.40 2.06
CA LEU A 175 -16.47 0.29 2.58
C LEU A 175 -16.34 1.14 3.83
N GLU A 176 -15.64 0.62 4.82
CA GLU A 176 -15.33 1.31 6.05
C GLU A 176 -13.95 0.91 6.52
N TRP A 177 -13.17 1.87 7.02
CA TRP A 177 -11.86 1.65 7.62
C TRP A 177 -11.55 2.76 8.62
N ASP A 178 -10.58 2.52 9.49
CA ASP A 178 -10.01 3.55 10.36
C ASP A 178 -8.67 4.00 9.75
N SER A 179 -8.50 5.31 9.51
CA SER A 179 -7.29 5.87 8.89
C SER A 179 -6.64 6.97 9.73
N GLN A 180 -5.58 7.59 9.19
CA GLN A 180 -4.95 8.78 9.78
C GLN A 180 -5.95 9.92 10.01
N ASN A 181 -7.03 9.96 9.24
CA ASN A 181 -8.09 10.96 9.33
C ASN A 181 -9.25 10.52 10.26
N GLY A 182 -9.10 9.38 10.95
CA GLY A 182 -10.12 8.72 11.74
C GLY A 182 -10.99 7.78 10.89
N ARG A 183 -12.21 7.50 11.35
CA ARG A 183 -13.09 6.54 10.67
C ARG A 183 -13.61 7.09 9.34
N VAL A 184 -13.36 6.38 8.25
CA VAL A 184 -13.80 6.75 6.90
C VAL A 184 -14.88 5.77 6.44
N ARG A 185 -15.92 6.30 5.78
CA ARG A 185 -17.06 5.53 5.27
C ARG A 185 -17.37 5.89 3.83
N LEU A 186 -17.50 4.86 3.01
CA LEU A 186 -17.94 4.93 1.63
C LEU A 186 -19.20 4.07 1.46
N HIS A 187 -20.22 4.66 0.84
CA HIS A 187 -21.48 3.99 0.55
C HIS A 187 -21.96 4.42 -0.83
N LEU A 188 -21.85 3.51 -1.79
CA LEU A 188 -22.26 3.74 -3.17
C LEU A 188 -23.45 2.85 -3.51
N ALA A 189 -24.59 3.48 -3.81
CA ALA A 189 -25.79 2.79 -4.24
C ALA A 189 -25.90 2.85 -5.76
N GLY A 190 -25.98 1.68 -6.40
CA GLY A 190 -25.98 1.53 -7.85
C GLY A 190 -24.66 1.81 -8.50
N ALA A 191 -23.55 1.48 -7.83
CA ALA A 191 -22.26 1.46 -8.49
C ALA A 191 -22.28 0.43 -9.63
N VAL A 192 -21.60 0.74 -10.73
CA VAL A 192 -21.29 -0.25 -11.76
C VAL A 192 -20.06 -0.99 -11.27
N ILE A 193 -20.17 -2.30 -11.03
CA ILE A 193 -19.07 -3.13 -10.53
C ILE A 193 -18.59 -4.06 -11.62
N THR A 194 -17.28 -4.08 -11.85
CA THR A 194 -16.58 -5.00 -12.75
C THR A 194 -15.59 -5.81 -11.92
N GLU A 195 -15.72 -7.14 -11.93
CA GLU A 195 -14.69 -8.01 -11.34
C GLU A 195 -13.51 -8.10 -12.32
N LEU A 196 -12.29 -7.97 -11.80
CA LEU A 196 -11.04 -8.09 -12.54
C LEU A 196 -10.38 -9.44 -12.18
N PRO A 197 -9.53 -10.01 -13.05
CA PRO A 197 -8.69 -11.15 -12.69
C PRO A 197 -7.76 -10.79 -11.52
N SER A 198 -7.35 -11.80 -10.75
CA SER A 198 -6.29 -11.63 -9.74
C SER A 198 -4.94 -11.42 -10.43
N HIS A 199 -4.03 -10.69 -9.79
CA HIS A 199 -2.69 -10.46 -10.32
C HIS A 199 -1.95 -11.76 -10.66
N ASP A 200 -2.09 -12.78 -9.81
CA ASP A 200 -1.47 -14.10 -10.01
C ASP A 200 -1.92 -14.81 -11.30
N GLU A 201 -3.07 -14.43 -11.89
CA GLU A 201 -3.54 -14.99 -13.16
C GLU A 201 -2.97 -14.24 -14.39
N GLU A 202 -2.47 -13.02 -14.21
CA GLU A 202 -1.93 -12.21 -15.31
C GLU A 202 -0.48 -12.63 -15.64
N ASP A 203 0.33 -12.95 -14.62
CA ASP A 203 1.74 -13.30 -14.80
C ASP A 203 1.96 -14.67 -15.48
N GLU A 204 0.96 -15.57 -15.46
CA GLU A 204 1.04 -16.87 -16.15
C GLU A 204 0.83 -16.79 -17.67
N LEU A 205 0.43 -15.63 -18.22
CA LEU A 205 -0.04 -15.53 -19.61
C LEU A 205 0.96 -14.94 -20.61
N ASP A 206 2.11 -14.45 -20.16
CA ASP A 206 3.08 -13.73 -21.01
C ASP A 206 4.48 -14.36 -21.07
N ASP A 207 4.57 -15.69 -21.08
CA ASP A 207 5.72 -16.39 -21.67
C ASP A 207 5.33 -16.91 -23.07
N PRO A 208 5.23 -16.02 -24.09
CA PRO A 208 4.84 -16.41 -25.43
C PRO A 208 5.96 -17.23 -26.05
N ASP A 209 5.89 -18.55 -25.85
CA ASP A 209 6.65 -19.52 -26.62
C ASP A 209 8.14 -19.12 -26.76
N ILE A 210 8.93 -19.33 -25.70
CA ILE A 210 10.25 -19.92 -25.92
C ILE A 210 9.97 -21.29 -26.56
N VAL A 211 9.72 -21.27 -27.88
CA VAL A 211 9.68 -22.44 -28.72
C VAL A 211 11.04 -23.07 -28.50
N ALA A 212 11.06 -24.14 -27.71
CA ALA A 212 12.21 -24.99 -27.50
C ALA A 212 12.66 -25.55 -28.85
N GLY A 213 13.41 -24.73 -29.60
CA GLY A 213 14.31 -25.16 -30.64
C GLY A 213 15.33 -26.04 -29.94
N SER A 214 15.05 -27.34 -29.93
CA SER A 214 15.97 -28.36 -29.47
C SER A 214 17.29 -28.19 -30.24
N ALA A 215 18.26 -27.53 -29.63
CA ALA A 215 19.64 -27.65 -30.05
C ALA A 215 20.16 -28.99 -29.50
N PRO A 216 20.91 -29.76 -30.32
CA PRO A 216 21.38 -31.08 -29.93
C PRO A 216 22.44 -30.99 -28.83
N ASP A 217 22.39 -31.96 -27.92
CA ASP A 217 23.46 -32.38 -27.02
C ASP A 217 24.84 -32.20 -27.64
N ASP A 218 25.67 -31.32 -27.08
CA ASP A 218 27.12 -31.42 -27.25
C ASP A 218 27.85 -31.01 -25.97
N HIS A 219 28.48 -32.04 -25.39
CA HIS A 219 29.72 -32.01 -24.61
C HIS A 219 29.77 -31.24 -23.27
N LEU A 220 29.39 -31.97 -22.21
CA LEU A 220 29.96 -31.80 -20.86
C LEU A 220 31.47 -32.07 -20.90
N THR A 221 32.28 -31.01 -20.82
CA THR A 221 33.68 -31.09 -20.38
C THR A 221 33.76 -30.91 -18.88
N ASP A 222 34.28 -31.97 -18.25
CA ASP A 222 34.82 -32.07 -16.90
C ASP A 222 35.77 -30.91 -16.58
N LEU A 223 35.32 -29.95 -15.77
CA LEU A 223 36.18 -28.95 -15.16
C LEU A 223 36.49 -29.39 -13.73
N SER A 224 37.69 -29.95 -13.61
CA SER A 224 38.35 -30.32 -12.37
C SER A 224 38.66 -29.10 -11.51
N ASP A 225 38.55 -29.31 -10.20
CA ASP A 225 39.05 -28.48 -9.11
C ASP A 225 40.39 -27.79 -9.42
N GLU A 226 40.40 -26.46 -9.53
CA GLU A 226 41.61 -25.66 -9.39
C GLU A 226 41.47 -24.68 -8.22
N ASP A 227 42.41 -24.84 -7.28
CA ASP A 227 42.58 -24.08 -6.05
C ASP A 227 42.63 -22.57 -6.28
N THR A 228 41.60 -21.84 -5.85
CA THR A 228 41.63 -20.38 -5.75
C THR A 228 42.45 -19.99 -4.53
N GLN A 229 43.73 -19.73 -4.75
CA GLN A 229 44.67 -19.20 -3.77
C GLN A 229 44.39 -17.71 -3.58
N PHE A 230 43.72 -17.35 -2.47
CA PHE A 230 43.53 -15.96 -2.04
C PHE A 230 44.90 -15.28 -1.86
N GLY A 231 45.23 -14.38 -2.77
CA GLY A 231 46.34 -13.45 -2.65
C GLY A 231 45.97 -12.33 -1.70
N GLU A 232 46.79 -12.12 -0.68
CA GLU A 232 46.78 -10.94 0.17
C GLU A 232 47.24 -9.75 -0.68
N GLU A 233 46.32 -8.90 -1.12
CA GLU A 233 46.66 -7.61 -1.73
C GLU A 233 46.70 -6.54 -0.64
N GLU A 234 47.92 -6.01 -0.49
CA GLU A 234 48.32 -4.97 0.44
C GLU A 234 47.85 -3.60 -0.07
N ASP A 235 47.24 -2.82 0.83
CA ASP A 235 47.22 -1.37 0.94
C ASP A 235 47.86 -0.55 -0.20
N ASP A 236 47.04 -0.02 -1.11
CA ASP A 236 47.36 1.14 -1.97
C ASP A 236 46.39 2.31 -1.64
N ASP A 237 46.56 2.84 -0.43
CA ASP A 237 46.15 4.20 -0.09
C ASP A 237 47.15 5.19 -0.72
N ASP A 238 46.67 6.07 -1.62
CA ASP A 238 47.19 7.44 -1.91
C ASP A 238 47.15 7.79 -3.41
N ARG A 239 45.94 8.00 -4.01
CA ARG A 239 45.85 8.75 -5.28
C ARG A 239 44.45 9.27 -5.70
N PHE A 240 43.77 10.00 -4.82
CA PHE A 240 42.63 10.85 -5.25
C PHE A 240 42.87 12.31 -4.88
N ALA A 241 43.81 12.92 -5.60
CA ALA A 241 43.96 14.36 -5.67
C ALA A 241 44.25 14.72 -7.13
N ASP A 242 43.18 14.82 -7.92
CA ASP A 242 43.01 15.76 -9.03
C ASP A 242 41.62 15.51 -9.64
N GLY A 243 40.64 16.28 -9.17
CA GLY A 243 39.26 16.26 -9.66
C GLY A 243 39.14 16.99 -10.98
N ASP A 244 39.64 16.37 -12.05
CA ASP A 244 39.34 16.76 -13.42
C ASP A 244 38.29 15.81 -14.01
N ARG A 245 37.20 16.45 -14.48
CA ARG A 245 36.01 15.95 -15.16
C ARG A 245 36.30 14.81 -16.16
N LEU A 246 35.96 13.57 -15.77
CA LEU A 246 35.91 12.39 -16.64
C LEU A 246 34.51 11.73 -16.64
N PHE A 247 33.46 12.54 -16.58
CA PHE A 247 32.11 12.09 -16.92
C PHE A 247 31.70 12.81 -18.20
N ASP A 248 32.36 12.48 -19.29
CA ASP A 248 31.95 12.80 -20.65
C ASP A 248 32.32 11.55 -21.48
N ASP A 249 31.32 10.97 -22.15
CA ASP A 249 31.44 9.99 -23.25
C ASP A 249 31.39 8.47 -22.96
N GLU A 250 30.69 7.96 -21.93
CA GLU A 250 30.40 6.51 -21.83
C GLU A 250 28.92 6.19 -21.46
N ASP A 251 27.98 6.87 -22.12
CA ASP A 251 26.61 6.34 -22.29
C ASP A 251 26.56 5.26 -23.39
N ASP A 252 27.66 4.55 -23.63
CA ASP A 252 27.65 3.34 -24.45
C ASP A 252 26.92 2.27 -23.64
N ASP A 253 25.66 1.99 -23.99
CA ASP A 253 24.89 0.85 -23.50
C ASP A 253 25.78 -0.40 -23.51
N PRO A 254 26.33 -0.81 -22.35
CA PRO A 254 27.39 -1.82 -22.31
C PRO A 254 26.84 -3.21 -22.67
N PHE A 255 25.52 -3.34 -22.74
CA PHE A 255 24.82 -4.56 -23.08
C PHE A 255 24.32 -4.58 -24.54
N GLY A 256 24.43 -3.48 -25.28
CA GLY A 256 23.96 -3.36 -26.68
C GLY A 256 22.50 -3.78 -26.85
N LEU A 257 21.68 -3.59 -25.83
CA LEU A 257 20.27 -3.94 -25.79
C LEU A 257 19.42 -2.95 -26.57
N PHE A 258 19.90 -1.71 -26.69
CA PHE A 258 19.26 -0.67 -27.45
C PHE A 258 19.99 -0.47 -28.77
N ASP A 259 19.21 -0.36 -29.86
CA ASP A 259 19.76 0.09 -31.14
C ASP A 259 20.36 1.48 -30.89
N PRO A 260 21.62 1.76 -31.28
CA PRO A 260 22.24 3.07 -31.05
C PRO A 260 21.41 4.23 -31.62
N ASP A 261 20.56 3.95 -32.61
CA ASP A 261 19.67 4.94 -33.21
C ASP A 261 18.31 5.07 -32.47
N LEU A 262 18.00 4.22 -31.48
CA LEU A 262 16.72 4.20 -30.77
C LEU A 262 16.58 5.42 -29.85
N GLN A 263 17.65 5.80 -29.17
CA GLN A 263 17.65 6.98 -28.30
C GLN A 263 17.37 8.25 -29.12
N ASP A 264 18.08 8.42 -30.23
CA ASP A 264 17.87 9.50 -31.20
C ASP A 264 16.43 9.48 -31.75
N SER A 265 15.89 8.30 -32.06
CA SER A 265 14.50 8.16 -32.53
C SER A 265 13.47 8.55 -31.47
N LEU A 266 13.71 8.24 -30.20
CA LEU A 266 12.81 8.59 -29.10
C LEU A 266 12.85 10.07 -28.80
N ASP A 267 14.04 10.68 -28.86
CA ASP A 267 14.21 12.12 -28.70
C ASP A 267 13.56 12.90 -29.86
N ASP A 268 13.75 12.45 -31.10
CA ASP A 268 13.07 13.02 -32.28
C ASP A 268 11.54 12.90 -32.19
N ASP A 269 11.02 11.75 -31.73
CA ASP A 269 9.59 11.53 -31.54
C ASP A 269 9.05 12.39 -30.38
N ALA A 270 9.78 12.53 -29.28
CA ALA A 270 9.41 13.41 -28.17
C ALA A 270 9.36 14.88 -28.59
N ASP A 271 10.35 15.35 -29.33
CA ASP A 271 10.40 16.70 -29.90
C ASP A 271 9.24 16.95 -30.88
N ALA A 272 8.89 15.94 -31.69
CA ALA A 272 7.75 16.02 -32.60
C ALA A 272 6.43 16.11 -31.81
N LEU A 273 6.29 15.34 -30.73
CA LEU A 273 5.10 15.30 -29.89
C LEU A 273 4.91 16.62 -29.13
N ASP A 274 5.98 17.20 -28.60
CA ASP A 274 5.96 18.52 -27.94
C ASP A 274 5.58 19.63 -28.92
N ARG A 275 6.09 19.56 -30.15
CA ARG A 275 5.77 20.51 -31.23
C ARG A 275 4.29 20.41 -31.67
N ASP A 276 3.70 19.21 -31.64
CA ASP A 276 2.28 18.97 -31.93
C ASP A 276 1.36 19.25 -30.74
N ALA A 277 1.84 19.11 -29.50
CA ALA A 277 1.07 19.36 -28.28
C ALA A 277 0.88 20.86 -27.99
N MET A 278 1.78 21.73 -28.46
CA MET A 278 1.71 23.18 -28.21
C MET A 278 1.84 24.07 -29.46
N PRO A 279 0.98 23.94 -30.48
CA PRO A 279 1.04 24.73 -31.71
C PRO A 279 0.78 26.24 -31.51
N ASP A 280 0.13 26.62 -30.39
CA ASP A 280 -0.32 27.99 -30.14
C ASP A 280 0.62 28.82 -29.26
N LEU A 281 1.68 28.24 -28.66
CA LEU A 281 2.60 28.97 -27.78
C LEU A 281 3.77 29.64 -28.51
N PHE A 282 4.07 29.20 -29.74
CA PHE A 282 5.10 29.80 -30.61
C PHE A 282 4.52 30.46 -31.87
N GLY A 283 3.20 30.59 -31.96
CA GLY A 283 2.50 31.17 -33.09
C GLY A 283 2.50 32.70 -33.13
N SER A 284 3.32 33.26 -34.03
CA SER A 284 3.17 34.58 -34.69
C SER A 284 3.58 35.84 -33.90
N GLY A 285 4.89 36.08 -33.75
CA GLY A 285 5.37 37.39 -33.31
C GLY A 285 6.79 37.79 -33.69
N PHE A 286 7.70 36.85 -33.95
CA PHE A 286 9.13 37.18 -34.08
C PHE A 286 9.69 36.88 -35.48
N ALA A 287 9.21 37.64 -36.47
CA ALA A 287 9.87 37.70 -37.77
C ALA A 287 10.88 38.86 -37.75
N GLY A 288 12.16 38.57 -37.51
CA GLY A 288 13.22 39.53 -37.83
C GLY A 288 14.50 39.48 -37.00
N PHE A 289 15.23 38.38 -37.03
CA PHE A 289 16.70 38.34 -36.91
C PHE A 289 17.13 37.13 -37.76
N GLY A 290 17.84 37.28 -38.87
CA GLY A 290 19.24 37.70 -38.90
C GLY A 290 20.07 36.43 -39.11
N GLU A 291 20.18 36.02 -40.37
CA GLU A 291 20.86 34.82 -40.87
C GLU A 291 22.38 35.09 -40.93
N ASP A 292 23.04 35.24 -39.78
CA ASP A 292 24.48 35.42 -39.69
C ASP A 292 24.99 35.33 -38.25
N GLY A 293 25.40 34.13 -37.85
CA GLY A 293 26.25 33.96 -36.67
C GLY A 293 26.08 32.63 -35.98
N TYR A 294 26.87 31.63 -36.40
CA TYR A 294 27.25 30.51 -35.54
C TYR A 294 28.01 31.06 -34.33
N SER A 295 27.26 31.42 -33.28
CA SER A 295 27.78 31.72 -31.96
C SER A 295 27.74 30.42 -31.17
N ASP A 296 28.92 29.81 -31.04
CA ASP A 296 29.37 28.98 -29.92
C ASP A 296 28.31 28.84 -28.82
N GLY A 297 27.63 27.69 -28.85
CA GLY A 297 26.57 27.30 -27.92
C GLY A 297 27.18 27.00 -26.57
N SER A 298 27.64 28.04 -25.87
CA SER A 298 27.59 28.06 -24.42
C SER A 298 26.13 27.82 -24.08
N TYR A 299 25.78 26.58 -23.70
CA TYR A 299 24.57 26.27 -22.95
C TYR A 299 24.52 27.29 -21.83
N GLY A 300 23.75 28.36 -22.07
CA GLY A 300 23.58 29.42 -21.12
C GLY A 300 22.89 28.72 -19.98
N ASP A 301 23.66 28.50 -18.91
CA ASP A 301 23.25 28.28 -17.53
C ASP A 301 21.81 28.76 -17.43
N GLY A 302 20.92 27.81 -17.71
CA GLY A 302 19.51 27.98 -17.60
C GLY A 302 19.36 27.99 -16.12
N SER A 303 19.60 29.16 -15.52
CA SER A 303 19.10 29.56 -14.24
C SER A 303 17.60 29.39 -14.39
N PHE A 304 17.16 28.15 -14.17
CA PHE A 304 15.83 27.75 -13.85
C PHE A 304 15.48 28.73 -12.75
N GLY A 305 14.79 29.79 -13.16
CA GLY A 305 14.57 30.92 -12.28
C GLY A 305 14.03 30.37 -10.97
N ASP A 306 14.53 30.92 -9.86
CA ASP A 306 13.97 30.77 -8.52
C ASP A 306 12.52 31.29 -8.46
N GLY A 307 11.69 30.94 -9.45
CA GLY A 307 10.27 31.08 -9.40
C GLY A 307 9.82 30.18 -8.28
N ASP A 308 9.22 30.80 -7.27
CA ASP A 308 8.40 30.22 -6.22
C ASP A 308 7.30 29.32 -6.81
N GLY A 309 7.70 28.24 -7.46
CA GLY A 309 6.80 27.21 -7.95
C GLY A 309 6.18 26.48 -6.76
N PRO A 310 5.04 25.82 -6.96
CA PRO A 310 4.38 25.00 -5.94
C PRO A 310 5.26 23.88 -5.33
N GLY A 311 6.50 23.69 -5.81
CA GLY A 311 7.53 22.86 -5.17
C GLY A 311 8.10 23.40 -3.85
N GLY A 312 7.75 24.61 -3.42
CA GLY A 312 8.25 25.18 -2.16
C GLY A 312 7.91 24.32 -0.93
N GLN A 313 6.65 23.95 -0.76
CA GLN A 313 6.23 23.22 0.44
C GLN A 313 6.67 21.75 0.42
N PHE A 314 6.54 21.07 -0.72
CA PHE A 314 7.00 19.68 -0.86
C PHE A 314 8.52 19.55 -0.67
N GLY A 315 9.30 20.50 -1.22
CA GLY A 315 10.74 20.54 -1.03
C GLY A 315 11.14 20.84 0.42
N GLU A 316 10.41 21.71 1.12
CA GLU A 316 10.63 21.94 2.56
C GLU A 316 10.29 20.70 3.39
N ASP A 317 9.22 19.99 3.05
CA ASP A 317 8.81 18.76 3.73
C ASP A 317 9.85 17.64 3.54
N LEU A 318 10.41 17.49 2.34
CA LEU A 318 11.51 16.56 2.03
C LEU A 318 12.79 16.89 2.82
N ARG A 319 13.21 18.16 2.84
CA ARG A 319 14.39 18.57 3.62
C ARG A 319 14.19 18.35 5.11
N ARG A 320 12.95 18.57 5.60
CA ARG A 320 12.59 18.30 6.99
C ARG A 320 12.66 16.81 7.31
N LEU A 321 12.18 15.96 6.39
CA LEU A 321 12.27 14.51 6.50
C LEU A 321 13.73 14.05 6.59
N GLU A 322 14.57 14.48 5.64
CA GLU A 322 16.01 14.18 5.60
C GLU A 322 16.71 14.59 6.91
N ALA A 323 16.49 15.83 7.38
CA ALA A 323 17.08 16.30 8.62
C ALA A 323 16.66 15.50 9.87
N LEU A 324 15.42 14.98 9.88
CA LEU A 324 14.93 14.14 10.97
C LEU A 324 15.49 12.72 10.91
N ILE A 325 15.68 12.17 9.71
CA ILE A 325 16.30 10.85 9.51
C ILE A 325 17.78 10.89 9.89
N GLU A 326 18.52 11.93 9.48
CA GLU A 326 19.97 12.02 9.73
C GLU A 326 20.32 12.41 11.17
N GLY A 327 19.53 13.28 11.81
CA GLY A 327 19.90 13.88 13.10
C GLY A 327 18.79 13.94 14.15
N GLY A 328 17.58 13.51 13.82
CA GLY A 328 16.44 13.54 14.74
C GLY A 328 16.53 12.45 15.80
N ALA A 329 16.43 12.85 17.07
CA ALA A 329 16.17 11.88 18.14
C ALA A 329 14.70 11.46 18.07
N GLY A 330 14.41 10.42 17.28
CA GLY A 330 13.08 9.84 17.21
C GLY A 330 12.59 9.31 18.57
N VAL A 331 11.28 9.08 18.67
CA VAL A 331 10.64 8.57 19.88
C VAL A 331 10.16 7.14 19.60
N PRO A 332 10.37 6.17 20.51
CA PRO A 332 9.83 4.84 20.33
C PRO A 332 8.32 4.88 20.11
N ILE A 333 7.81 4.15 19.12
CA ILE A 333 6.40 4.17 18.71
C ILE A 333 5.46 3.95 19.90
N GLY A 334 5.80 3.06 20.84
CA GLY A 334 4.99 2.79 22.03
C GLY A 334 4.77 3.99 22.96
N GLN A 335 5.58 5.05 22.84
CA GLN A 335 5.51 6.26 23.66
C GLN A 335 4.76 7.42 22.99
N VAL A 336 4.40 7.30 21.70
CA VAL A 336 3.73 8.40 20.96
C VAL A 336 2.26 8.59 21.37
N PHE A 337 1.65 7.56 21.97
CA PHE A 337 0.21 7.55 22.22
C PHE A 337 -0.20 8.38 23.44
N ASP A 338 -1.19 9.25 23.24
CA ASP A 338 -1.90 9.94 24.33
C ASP A 338 -3.42 9.61 24.28
N PRO A 339 -3.98 8.89 25.28
CA PRO A 339 -3.29 8.33 26.45
C PRO A 339 -2.40 7.13 26.08
N PRO A 340 -1.39 6.78 26.92
CA PRO A 340 -0.55 5.61 26.69
C PRO A 340 -1.37 4.33 26.53
N LEU A 341 -1.03 3.53 25.51
CA LEU A 341 -1.75 2.29 25.23
C LEU A 341 -1.52 1.27 26.34
N ARG A 342 -2.62 0.71 26.86
CA ARG A 342 -2.60 -0.38 27.84
C ARG A 342 -2.90 -1.69 27.12
N LEU A 343 -1.87 -2.27 26.54
CA LEU A 343 -1.97 -3.48 25.73
C LEU A 343 -1.76 -4.71 26.62
N ARG A 344 -2.66 -5.70 26.51
CA ARG A 344 -2.55 -6.97 27.22
C ARG A 344 -1.62 -7.88 26.41
N ARG A 345 -0.92 -8.80 27.08
CA ARG A 345 -0.05 -9.72 26.36
C ARG A 345 -0.87 -10.69 25.50
N PRO A 346 -0.36 -11.12 24.33
CA PRO A 346 -1.08 -12.03 23.44
C PRO A 346 -1.57 -13.29 24.15
N GLU A 347 -0.75 -13.92 24.99
CA GLU A 347 -1.07 -15.16 25.73
C GLU A 347 -2.28 -15.03 26.69
N GLN A 348 -2.66 -13.80 27.04
CA GLN A 348 -3.77 -13.52 27.96
C GLN A 348 -5.12 -13.35 27.25
N LEU A 349 -5.11 -13.36 25.92
CA LEU A 349 -6.27 -13.09 25.07
C LEU A 349 -6.59 -14.33 24.22
N ASP A 350 -7.88 -14.59 24.01
CA ASP A 350 -8.33 -15.50 22.96
C ASP A 350 -8.18 -14.86 21.57
N ASP A 351 -8.25 -15.65 20.50
CA ASP A 351 -7.95 -15.16 19.14
C ASP A 351 -8.86 -14.01 18.70
N ALA A 352 -10.15 -14.04 19.08
CA ALA A 352 -11.09 -12.98 18.77
C ALA A 352 -10.74 -11.67 19.50
N LYS A 353 -10.31 -11.76 20.76
CA LYS A 353 -9.83 -10.59 21.52
C LYS A 353 -8.48 -10.08 21.02
N VAL A 354 -7.60 -10.98 20.58
CA VAL A 354 -6.33 -10.61 19.94
C VAL A 354 -6.59 -9.84 18.66
N GLU A 355 -7.46 -10.32 17.79
CA GLU A 355 -7.82 -9.64 16.55
C GLU A 355 -8.43 -8.25 16.84
N ALA A 356 -9.32 -8.15 17.83
CA ALA A 356 -9.88 -6.87 18.25
C ALA A 356 -8.81 -5.91 18.83
N ALA A 357 -7.86 -6.43 19.61
CA ALA A 357 -6.76 -5.66 20.17
C ALA A 357 -5.77 -5.21 19.09
N LEU A 358 -5.48 -6.07 18.11
CA LEU A 358 -4.67 -5.75 16.93
C LEU A 358 -5.32 -4.63 16.13
N LYS A 359 -6.60 -4.74 15.79
CA LYS A 359 -7.35 -3.69 15.07
C LYS A 359 -7.34 -2.36 15.82
N LEU A 360 -7.51 -2.39 17.15
CA LEU A 360 -7.41 -1.18 17.97
C LEU A 360 -6.00 -0.59 17.95
N LEU A 361 -4.95 -1.41 17.99
CA LEU A 361 -3.57 -0.94 17.92
C LEU A 361 -3.27 -0.33 16.54
N LEU A 362 -3.63 -1.02 15.47
CA LEU A 362 -3.46 -0.55 14.09
C LEU A 362 -4.22 0.75 13.82
N SER A 363 -5.43 0.92 14.36
CA SER A 363 -6.17 2.18 14.19
C SER A 363 -5.47 3.35 14.88
N ARG A 364 -4.83 3.10 16.03
CA ARG A 364 -4.04 4.11 16.75
C ARG A 364 -2.72 4.40 16.06
N LEU A 365 -2.05 3.39 15.50
CA LEU A 365 -0.84 3.55 14.68
C LEU A 365 -1.13 4.38 13.43
N ALA A 366 -2.26 4.12 12.76
CA ALA A 366 -2.69 4.87 11.60
C ALA A 366 -2.85 6.37 11.91
N GLU A 367 -3.33 6.76 13.09
CA GLU A 367 -3.40 8.17 13.49
C GLU A 367 -2.04 8.91 13.47
N HIS A 368 -0.94 8.15 13.55
CA HIS A 368 0.44 8.63 13.49
C HIS A 368 1.15 8.28 12.16
N GLY A 369 0.39 7.94 11.12
CA GLY A 369 0.96 7.58 9.82
C GLY A 369 1.76 6.28 9.84
N ILE A 370 1.51 5.36 10.77
CA ILE A 370 2.21 4.08 10.81
C ILE A 370 1.31 2.99 10.22
N ALA A 371 1.83 2.25 9.24
CA ALA A 371 1.17 1.16 8.55
C ALA A 371 1.86 -0.17 8.86
N LEU A 372 1.08 -1.25 8.94
CA LEU A 372 1.59 -2.61 9.01
C LEU A 372 1.02 -3.43 7.86
N ASP A 373 1.90 -3.89 6.99
CA ASP A 373 1.59 -4.81 5.92
C ASP A 373 1.74 -6.25 6.43
N VAL A 374 0.62 -6.98 6.47
CA VAL A 374 0.56 -8.34 7.02
C VAL A 374 0.64 -9.35 5.88
N CYS A 375 1.68 -10.20 5.89
CA CYS A 375 1.82 -11.27 4.92
C CYS A 375 0.85 -12.41 5.25
N GLU A 376 0.56 -13.25 4.27
CA GLU A 376 -0.42 -14.34 4.41
C GLU A 376 -0.01 -15.44 5.41
N HIS A 377 1.29 -15.55 5.70
CA HIS A 377 1.86 -16.49 6.65
C HIS A 377 1.70 -16.05 8.10
N PHE A 378 1.40 -14.77 8.36
CA PHE A 378 1.28 -14.21 9.69
C PHE A 378 -0.15 -14.29 10.21
N THR A 379 -0.34 -14.92 11.37
CA THR A 379 -1.64 -14.89 12.06
C THR A 379 -1.84 -13.56 12.76
N PRO A 380 -3.11 -13.14 13.03
CA PRO A 380 -3.39 -11.93 13.81
C PRO A 380 -2.70 -11.92 15.20
N ARG A 381 -2.45 -13.09 15.78
CA ARG A 381 -1.74 -13.23 17.06
C ARG A 381 -0.26 -12.94 16.93
N GLU A 382 0.38 -13.44 15.89
CA GLU A 382 1.79 -13.16 15.61
C GLU A 382 1.97 -11.70 15.23
N SER A 383 1.09 -11.12 14.41
CA SER A 383 1.15 -9.69 14.07
C SER A 383 1.00 -8.81 15.31
N TYR A 384 0.09 -9.18 16.23
CA TYR A 384 -0.08 -8.46 17.49
C TYR A 384 1.14 -8.59 18.41
N ALA A 385 1.72 -9.78 18.52
CA ALA A 385 2.93 -10.00 19.29
C ALA A 385 4.12 -9.21 18.72
N TYR A 386 4.32 -9.28 17.41
CA TYR A 386 5.38 -8.57 16.70
C TYR A 386 5.30 -7.06 16.90
N LEU A 387 4.10 -6.46 16.80
CA LEU A 387 3.91 -5.05 17.09
C LEU A 387 4.27 -4.69 18.55
N LEU A 388 3.94 -5.55 19.51
CA LEU A 388 4.17 -5.27 20.93
C LEU A 388 5.62 -5.46 21.37
N GLU A 389 6.27 -6.48 20.84
CA GLU A 389 7.56 -6.97 21.31
C GLU A 389 8.72 -6.39 20.52
N GLU A 390 8.52 -6.13 19.23
CA GLU A 390 9.54 -5.60 18.32
C GLU A 390 9.21 -4.15 17.96
N ILE A 391 8.20 -3.90 17.13
CA ILE A 391 8.00 -2.56 16.51
C ILE A 391 7.77 -1.45 17.54
N CYS A 392 6.79 -1.57 18.44
CA CYS A 392 6.47 -0.50 19.39
C CYS A 392 7.64 -0.10 20.31
N PRO A 393 8.42 -1.04 20.88
CA PRO A 393 9.55 -0.68 21.74
C PRO A 393 10.84 -0.31 21.01
N THR A 394 11.13 -0.84 19.82
CA THR A 394 12.42 -0.63 19.14
C THR A 394 12.36 0.48 18.10
N GLU A 395 11.29 0.52 17.30
CA GLU A 395 11.21 1.40 16.15
C GLU A 395 10.89 2.83 16.58
N LEU A 396 11.55 3.77 15.91
CA LEU A 396 11.42 5.19 16.17
C LEU A 396 10.43 5.82 15.19
N THR A 397 9.64 6.75 15.72
CA THR A 397 8.78 7.63 14.94
C THR A 397 9.11 9.09 15.27
N HIS A 398 8.78 9.98 14.33
CA HIS A 398 9.01 11.42 14.44
C HIS A 398 7.66 12.12 14.39
N PRO A 399 7.02 12.42 15.53
CA PRO A 399 5.72 13.12 15.57
C PRO A 399 5.72 14.46 14.83
N GLU A 400 6.90 15.05 14.63
CA GLU A 400 7.11 16.24 13.81
C GLU A 400 6.70 16.06 12.34
N LEU A 401 6.61 14.82 11.85
CA LEU A 401 6.18 14.46 10.49
C LEU A 401 4.66 14.28 10.37
N ASP A 402 3.90 14.28 11.47
CA ASP A 402 2.43 14.18 11.42
C ASP A 402 1.78 15.20 10.43
N PRO A 403 2.24 16.47 10.35
CA PRO A 403 1.65 17.44 9.42
C PRO A 403 1.89 17.10 7.95
N VAL A 404 3.01 16.45 7.62
CA VAL A 404 3.37 16.10 6.23
C VAL A 404 2.69 14.80 5.77
N ARG A 405 2.01 14.10 6.69
CA ARG A 405 1.28 12.85 6.44
C ARG A 405 2.18 11.77 5.84
N TRP A 406 3.44 11.79 6.25
CA TRP A 406 4.37 10.73 5.96
C TRP A 406 3.82 9.40 6.49
N VAL A 407 3.98 8.33 5.71
CA VAL A 407 3.57 7.00 6.13
C VAL A 407 4.82 6.14 6.31
N GLN A 408 5.03 5.65 7.53
CA GLN A 408 6.05 4.66 7.84
C GLN A 408 5.45 3.26 7.67
N HIS A 409 6.00 2.50 6.72
CA HIS A 409 5.58 1.13 6.44
C HIS A 409 6.44 0.14 7.20
N PHE A 410 5.79 -0.80 7.87
CA PHE A 410 6.41 -2.00 8.40
C PHE A 410 5.78 -3.20 7.72
N SER A 411 6.59 -4.20 7.36
CA SER A 411 6.08 -5.44 6.81
C SER A 411 6.36 -6.60 7.75
N THR A 412 5.38 -7.48 7.93
CA THR A 412 5.59 -8.75 8.65
C THR A 412 6.39 -9.76 7.82
N SER A 413 6.53 -9.56 6.49
CA SER A 413 7.40 -10.41 5.65
C SER A 413 8.83 -10.41 6.16
N ASP A 414 9.30 -9.27 6.68
CA ASP A 414 10.68 -9.06 7.12
C ASP A 414 11.01 -9.87 8.38
N ALA A 415 9.98 -10.30 9.11
CA ALA A 415 10.10 -11.15 10.29
C ALA A 415 9.47 -12.54 10.08
N CYS A 416 9.08 -12.88 8.85
CA CYS A 416 8.39 -14.13 8.54
C CYS A 416 9.37 -15.17 7.96
N PRO A 417 9.65 -16.27 8.67
CA PRO A 417 10.56 -17.31 8.18
C PRO A 417 10.09 -17.98 6.89
N ALA A 418 8.77 -18.01 6.64
CA ALA A 418 8.23 -18.58 5.41
C ALA A 418 8.49 -17.66 4.21
N CYS A 419 8.29 -16.34 4.36
CA CYS A 419 8.62 -15.36 3.32
C CYS A 419 10.14 -15.31 3.07
N GLU A 420 10.96 -15.36 4.12
CA GLU A 420 12.42 -15.39 3.99
C GLU A 420 12.88 -16.63 3.20
N ALA A 421 12.35 -17.81 3.50
CA ALA A 421 12.68 -19.05 2.79
C ALA A 421 12.18 -19.06 1.33
N GLU A 422 11.07 -18.39 1.05
CA GLU A 422 10.57 -18.20 -0.32
C GLU A 422 11.47 -17.27 -1.12
N PHE A 423 11.82 -16.12 -0.55
CA PHE A 423 12.74 -15.17 -1.16
C PHE A 423 14.11 -15.81 -1.44
N GLU A 424 14.67 -16.56 -0.48
CA GLU A 424 15.94 -17.27 -0.67
C GLU A 424 15.85 -18.29 -1.82
N ARG A 425 14.74 -19.05 -1.91
CA ARG A 425 14.50 -20.00 -3.00
C ARG A 425 14.42 -19.32 -4.36
N GLU A 426 13.68 -18.22 -4.47
CA GLU A 426 13.54 -17.45 -5.72
C GLU A 426 14.86 -16.81 -6.14
N PHE A 427 15.61 -16.27 -5.18
CA PHE A 427 16.93 -15.72 -5.42
C PHE A 427 17.91 -16.79 -5.92
N GLU A 428 17.93 -17.98 -5.31
CA GLU A 428 18.74 -19.11 -5.78
C GLU A 428 18.35 -19.57 -7.20
N GLU A 429 17.07 -19.54 -7.54
CA GLU A 429 16.58 -19.86 -8.88
C GLU A 429 17.01 -18.79 -9.90
N TYR A 430 16.85 -17.52 -9.55
CA TYR A 430 17.32 -16.39 -10.34
C TYR A 430 18.83 -16.46 -10.59
N GLU A 431 19.66 -16.69 -9.56
CA GLU A 431 21.10 -16.87 -9.73
C GLU A 431 21.44 -18.07 -10.62
N ARG A 432 20.70 -19.18 -10.49
CA ARG A 432 20.90 -20.35 -11.34
C ARG A 432 20.61 -20.04 -12.80
N ASP A 433 19.57 -19.26 -13.07
CA ASP A 433 19.19 -18.89 -14.43
C ASP A 433 20.12 -17.82 -15.01
N ARG A 434 20.58 -16.86 -14.20
CA ARG A 434 21.64 -15.91 -14.57
C ARG A 434 22.92 -16.65 -14.99
N ARG A 435 23.39 -17.61 -14.18
CA ARG A 435 24.54 -18.49 -14.48
C ARG A 435 24.35 -19.30 -15.77
N ARG A 436 23.11 -19.75 -16.06
CA ARG A 436 22.80 -20.50 -17.29
C ARG A 436 22.82 -19.64 -18.54
N ARG A 437 22.47 -18.35 -18.43
CA ARG A 437 22.48 -17.40 -19.54
C ARG A 437 23.89 -16.96 -19.91
N GLY A 438 24.84 -17.12 -18.99
CA GLY A 438 26.20 -16.62 -19.17
C GLY A 438 26.34 -15.15 -18.81
N ASP A 439 25.34 -14.56 -18.14
CA ASP A 439 25.35 -13.14 -17.69
C ASP A 439 26.29 -12.91 -16.47
N ASP A 440 27.24 -13.83 -16.27
CA ASP A 440 28.36 -13.70 -15.33
C ASP A 440 29.60 -13.12 -16.05
N ASP A 441 29.40 -12.47 -17.19
CA ASP A 441 30.44 -11.86 -17.99
C ASP A 441 31.15 -10.72 -17.21
N GLU A 442 32.36 -11.06 -16.78
CA GLU A 442 33.57 -10.23 -16.63
C GLU A 442 33.47 -8.99 -15.73
N GLU A 443 33.80 -9.19 -14.44
CA GLU A 443 34.38 -8.14 -13.58
C GLU A 443 35.91 -8.10 -13.69
#